data_AF-A0A9P6DUU6-F1
#
_entry.id   AF-A0A9P6DUU6-F1
#
_cell.length_a   1.000
_cell.length_b   1.000
_cell.length_c   1.000
_cell.angle_alpha   90.00
_cell.angle_beta   90.00
_cell.angle_gamma   90.00
#
_symmetry.space_group_name_H-M   'P 1'
#
loop_
_entity.id
_entity.type
_entity.pdbx_description
1 polymer ?
#
loop_
_entity_poly.entity_id
_entity_poly.type
_entity_poly.pdbx_seq_one_letter_code
_entity_poly.pdbx_strand_id
1 'polypeptide(L)'
;MRTSCATSYGDYGTIVWLHEAARPEEFRYKTDAQQRSLIVMQQMWEHADPQATLLENIKDVLRNAEHGIRHSSTYALRGILPRLRDPTITSPLCSRLIALLAGQDSEIELDFAALSEASRVPLDRSRLHFRQTLATHLFRSKALVRSRLKLLIAQICSRTTESVDPNAARSFNELGATYELSIVQDTLCVVLACLSAFSEHISGSEANRVFAARLTSLALLLSNPRPQLIELARTLGTKLSLPLLEFQKTEDPLIPTGALVGCANMGEICPACEAGIKIAHLTSAICENGHIWGTLLCISLSVNWGAHSSWLQRDAQRLL
;
A
#
# COMPACT_ATOMS: atom_id res chain seq x y z
N MET A 1 -3.08 -3.16 43.82
CA MET A 1 -3.21 -3.31 42.35
C MET A 1 -3.54 -1.93 41.79
N ARG A 2 -2.86 -1.48 40.73
CA ARG A 2 -3.03 -0.13 40.18
C ARG A 2 -3.51 -0.22 38.74
N THR A 3 -4.56 0.54 38.42
CA THR A 3 -4.98 0.78 37.04
C THR A 3 -4.40 2.12 36.59
N SER A 4 -3.73 2.13 35.46
CA SER A 4 -3.13 3.31 34.85
C SER A 4 -3.53 3.41 33.37
N CYS A 5 -3.55 4.63 32.84
CA CYS A 5 -3.66 4.92 31.40
C CYS A 5 -4.88 4.27 30.71
N ALA A 6 -6.09 4.51 31.21
CA ALA A 6 -7.29 4.16 30.47
C ALA A 6 -7.46 5.08 29.25
N THR A 7 -7.60 4.50 28.07
CA THR A 7 -7.87 5.21 26.81
C THR A 7 -8.91 4.46 25.99
N SER A 8 -9.68 5.17 25.18
CA SER A 8 -10.52 4.52 24.19
C SER A 8 -9.66 3.82 23.13
N TYR A 9 -10.08 2.62 22.73
CA TYR A 9 -9.48 1.85 21.66
C TYR A 9 -10.45 1.83 20.48
N GLY A 10 -10.30 2.83 19.62
CA GLY A 10 -11.27 3.10 18.55
C GLY A 10 -12.56 3.74 19.11
N ASP A 11 -13.58 3.80 18.28
CA ASP A 11 -14.81 4.56 18.57
C ASP A 11 -15.98 3.65 18.97
N TYR A 12 -15.71 2.38 19.27
CA TYR A 12 -16.72 1.32 19.42
C TYR A 12 -16.90 0.85 20.86
N GLY A 13 -16.61 1.72 21.83
CA GLY A 13 -16.80 1.39 23.24
C GLY A 13 -15.83 0.41 23.86
N THR A 14 -14.76 0.06 23.13
CA THR A 14 -13.63 -0.69 23.69
C THR A 14 -12.72 0.28 24.43
N ILE A 15 -12.44 -0.01 25.69
CA ILE A 15 -11.45 0.73 26.48
C ILE A 15 -10.24 -0.18 26.68
N VAL A 16 -9.06 0.40 26.50
CA VAL A 16 -7.79 -0.23 26.85
C VAL A 16 -7.23 0.48 28.07
N TRP A 17 -6.83 -0.28 29.07
CA TRP A 17 -6.09 0.23 30.21
C TRP A 17 -4.95 -0.71 30.57
N LEU A 18 -3.98 -0.18 31.30
CA LEU A 18 -2.86 -0.93 31.79
C LEU A 18 -3.09 -1.25 33.27
N HIS A 19 -2.94 -2.51 33.62
CA HIS A 19 -3.13 -3.01 34.97
C HIS A 19 -1.77 -3.46 35.51
N GLU A 20 -1.25 -2.74 36.49
CA GLU A 20 0.03 -3.02 37.12
C GLU A 20 -0.20 -3.75 38.45
N ALA A 21 0.42 -4.92 38.57
CA ALA A 21 0.55 -5.61 39.84
C ALA A 21 1.71 -5.00 40.64
N ALA A 22 1.53 -3.79 41.17
CA ALA A 22 2.46 -3.23 42.14
C ALA A 22 2.31 -3.96 43.49
N ARG A 23 3.37 -4.63 43.97
CA ARG A 23 3.53 -5.05 45.36
C ARG A 23 4.53 -4.10 46.04
N PRO A 24 4.09 -3.00 46.65
CA PRO A 24 4.99 -1.99 47.21
C PRO A 24 5.44 -2.37 48.62
N GLU A 25 5.85 -3.62 48.86
CA GLU A 25 6.31 -4.03 50.19
C GLU A 25 7.83 -3.95 50.36
N GLU A 26 8.60 -3.85 49.26
CA GLU A 26 10.06 -3.72 49.34
C GLU A 26 10.58 -2.58 48.45
N PHE A 27 11.16 -1.54 49.06
CA PHE A 27 11.92 -0.47 48.38
C PHE A 27 13.29 -0.98 47.87
N ARG A 28 13.29 -2.03 47.05
CA ARG A 28 14.51 -2.58 46.46
C ARG A 28 14.52 -2.30 44.98
N TYR A 29 15.56 -1.65 44.48
CA TYR A 29 15.75 -1.30 43.05
C TYR A 29 15.63 -2.51 42.07
N LYS A 30 15.71 -3.76 42.55
CA LYS A 30 15.47 -4.98 41.76
C LYS A 30 13.99 -5.27 41.47
N THR A 31 13.03 -4.69 42.20
CA THR A 31 11.59 -4.96 41.99
C THR A 31 11.02 -4.30 40.75
N ASP A 32 11.62 -3.20 40.25
CA ASP A 32 11.19 -2.59 38.98
C ASP A 32 11.45 -3.50 37.78
N ALA A 33 12.46 -4.38 37.85
CA ALA A 33 12.70 -5.40 36.82
C ALA A 33 11.67 -6.55 36.82
N GLN A 34 10.79 -6.62 37.81
CA GLN A 34 9.72 -7.63 37.91
C GLN A 34 8.32 -7.05 37.74
N GLN A 35 8.20 -5.80 37.26
CA GLN A 35 6.88 -5.23 36.97
C GLN A 35 6.15 -6.09 35.93
N ARG A 36 5.03 -6.66 36.37
CA ARG A 36 4.08 -7.34 35.49
C ARG A 36 2.95 -6.38 35.18
N SER A 37 2.94 -5.91 33.95
CA SER A 37 1.87 -5.09 33.40
C SER A 37 0.97 -5.96 32.54
N LEU A 38 -0.33 -5.90 32.79
CA LEU A 38 -1.35 -6.54 31.98
C LEU A 38 -2.06 -5.45 31.18
N ILE A 39 -2.03 -5.54 29.86
CA ILE A 39 -2.90 -4.70 29.01
C ILE A 39 -4.27 -5.36 28.99
N VAL A 40 -5.28 -4.64 29.47
CA VAL A 40 -6.67 -5.10 29.46
C VAL A 40 -7.41 -4.33 28.37
N MET A 41 -8.13 -5.06 27.52
CA MET A 41 -8.99 -4.52 26.48
C MET A 41 -10.40 -5.06 26.70
N GLN A 42 -11.33 -4.19 27.06
CA GLN A 42 -12.70 -4.59 27.39
C GLN A 42 -13.70 -3.75 26.61
N GLN A 43 -14.72 -4.41 26.06
CA GLN A 43 -15.89 -3.73 25.52
C GLN A 43 -16.81 -3.32 26.68
N MET A 44 -17.08 -2.03 26.81
CA MET A 44 -17.85 -1.47 27.93
C MET A 44 -19.36 -1.46 27.68
N TRP A 45 -19.78 -1.49 26.42
CA TRP A 45 -21.19 -1.46 26.03
C TRP A 45 -21.48 -2.52 24.99
N GLU A 46 -22.57 -3.26 25.20
CA GLU A 46 -23.12 -4.16 24.20
C GLU A 46 -23.94 -3.37 23.18
N HIS A 47 -23.73 -3.66 21.90
CA HIS A 47 -24.53 -3.10 20.84
C HIS A 47 -25.76 -3.99 20.62
N ALA A 48 -26.95 -3.39 20.55
CA ALA A 48 -28.20 -4.12 20.31
C ALA A 48 -28.15 -4.95 19.02
N ASP A 49 -27.49 -4.42 17.98
CA ASP A 49 -27.17 -5.15 16.75
C ASP A 49 -25.67 -4.99 16.44
N PRO A 50 -24.82 -5.96 16.81
CA PRO A 50 -23.41 -5.89 16.52
C PRO A 50 -23.15 -5.89 15.01
N GLN A 51 -23.94 -6.61 14.21
CA GLN A 51 -23.71 -6.76 12.78
C GLN A 51 -24.00 -5.47 12.01
N ALA A 52 -25.14 -4.83 12.28
CA ALA A 52 -25.45 -3.52 11.69
C ALA A 52 -24.43 -2.47 12.12
N THR A 53 -24.06 -2.44 13.40
CA THR A 53 -23.05 -1.50 13.91
C THR A 53 -21.71 -1.69 13.19
N LEU A 54 -21.24 -2.93 13.02
CA LEU A 54 -19.99 -3.21 12.32
C LEU A 54 -20.02 -2.72 10.86
N LEU A 55 -21.14 -2.94 10.16
CA LEU A 55 -21.27 -2.53 8.77
C LEU A 55 -21.29 -1.00 8.63
N GLU A 56 -22.02 -0.29 9.50
CA GLU A 56 -22.03 1.18 9.50
C GLU A 56 -20.64 1.75 9.83
N ASN A 57 -19.93 1.16 10.79
CA ASN A 57 -18.56 1.54 11.10
C ASN A 57 -17.62 1.40 9.90
N ILE A 58 -17.73 0.30 9.15
CA ILE A 58 -16.94 0.10 7.93
C ILE A 58 -17.29 1.15 6.88
N LYS A 59 -18.59 1.43 6.67
CA LYS A 59 -19.04 2.49 5.75
C LYS A 59 -18.46 3.84 6.14
N ASP A 60 -18.52 4.19 7.42
CA ASP A 60 -18.01 5.46 7.93
C ASP A 60 -16.50 5.56 7.76
N VAL A 61 -15.74 4.51 8.04
CA VAL A 61 -14.28 4.49 7.80
C VAL A 61 -13.95 4.62 6.31
N LEU A 62 -14.69 3.95 5.42
CA LEU A 62 -14.48 4.05 3.97
C LEU A 62 -14.89 5.42 3.41
N ARG A 63 -15.93 6.04 3.97
CA ARG A 63 -16.40 7.39 3.61
C ARG A 63 -15.42 8.46 4.09
N ASN A 64 -14.95 8.34 5.34
CA ASN A 64 -14.12 9.32 6.03
C ASN A 64 -12.61 9.02 5.98
N ALA A 65 -12.15 8.29 4.96
CA ALA A 65 -10.77 7.85 4.78
C ALA A 65 -9.71 8.97 4.89
N GLU A 66 -10.11 10.23 4.71
CA GLU A 66 -9.30 11.44 4.87
C GLU A 66 -8.71 11.66 6.27
N HIS A 67 -9.42 11.26 7.32
CA HIS A 67 -8.95 11.49 8.70
C HIS A 67 -7.71 10.63 9.04
N GLY A 68 -7.43 9.63 8.21
CA GLY A 68 -6.26 8.77 8.30
C GLY A 68 -4.95 9.39 7.79
N ILE A 69 -4.92 10.63 7.28
CA ILE A 69 -3.72 11.24 6.69
C ILE A 69 -2.46 11.19 7.61
N ARG A 70 -2.66 11.09 8.93
CA ARG A 70 -1.56 11.00 9.91
C ARG A 70 -1.29 9.58 10.42
N HIS A 71 -2.08 8.59 10.01
CA HIS A 71 -2.07 7.24 10.57
C HIS A 71 -2.08 6.18 9.46
N SER A 72 -1.59 4.98 9.76
CA SER A 72 -1.67 3.87 8.81
C SER A 72 -3.13 3.46 8.55
N SER A 73 -3.44 2.86 7.39
CA SER A 73 -4.77 2.30 7.12
C SER A 73 -5.20 1.27 8.17
N THR A 74 -4.24 0.53 8.76
CA THR A 74 -4.49 -0.38 9.88
C THR A 74 -4.99 0.32 11.13
N TYR A 75 -4.59 1.57 11.38
CA TYR A 75 -5.06 2.36 12.49
C TYR A 75 -6.55 2.71 12.34
N ALA A 76 -6.99 3.10 11.13
CA ALA A 76 -8.40 3.40 10.87
C ALA A 76 -9.31 2.18 11.09
N LEU A 77 -8.79 0.97 10.84
CA LEU A 77 -9.53 -0.28 11.06
C LEU A 77 -9.33 -0.88 12.45
N ARG A 78 -8.51 -0.30 13.34
CA ARG A 78 -8.08 -0.95 14.59
C ARG A 78 -9.21 -1.51 15.46
N GLY A 79 -10.34 -0.81 15.53
CA GLY A 79 -11.53 -1.24 16.28
C GLY A 79 -12.48 -2.15 15.50
N ILE A 80 -12.32 -2.23 14.17
CA ILE A 80 -13.09 -3.09 13.26
C ILE A 80 -12.42 -4.48 13.13
N LEU A 81 -11.09 -4.53 13.10
CA LEU A 81 -10.33 -5.76 12.79
C LEU A 81 -10.65 -6.95 13.72
N PRO A 82 -10.74 -6.79 15.06
CA PRO A 82 -11.07 -7.92 15.93
C PRO A 82 -12.44 -8.53 15.62
N ARG A 83 -13.40 -7.69 15.22
CA ARG A 83 -14.78 -8.10 14.92
C ARG A 83 -14.87 -8.80 13.56
N LEU A 84 -14.09 -8.33 12.57
CA LEU A 84 -13.96 -8.99 11.27
C LEU A 84 -13.26 -10.36 11.33
N ARG A 85 -12.50 -10.63 12.39
CA ARG A 85 -11.88 -11.94 12.64
C ARG A 85 -12.79 -12.93 13.35
N ASP A 86 -13.92 -12.46 13.86
CA ASP A 86 -14.91 -13.33 14.48
C ASP A 86 -15.85 -13.89 13.40
N PRO A 87 -15.79 -15.21 13.10
CA PRO A 87 -16.64 -15.81 12.08
C PRO A 87 -18.13 -15.76 12.45
N THR A 88 -18.48 -15.71 13.74
CA THR A 88 -19.88 -15.64 14.19
C THR A 88 -20.53 -14.29 13.85
N ILE A 89 -19.74 -13.23 13.80
CA ILE A 89 -20.18 -11.89 13.41
C ILE A 89 -20.04 -11.69 11.90
N THR A 90 -18.95 -12.18 11.31
CA THR A 90 -18.58 -11.87 9.92
C THR A 90 -19.35 -12.72 8.91
N SER A 91 -19.58 -14.01 9.19
CA SER A 91 -20.25 -14.92 8.24
C SER A 91 -21.64 -14.43 7.82
N PRO A 92 -22.53 -13.98 8.74
CA PRO A 92 -23.84 -13.45 8.36
C PRO A 92 -23.79 -12.15 7.54
N LEU A 93 -22.65 -11.45 7.56
CA LEU A 93 -22.44 -10.18 6.87
C LEU A 93 -21.78 -10.31 5.50
N CYS A 94 -21.30 -11.50 5.10
CA CYS A 94 -20.50 -11.69 3.89
C CYS A 94 -21.11 -11.05 2.65
N SER A 95 -22.38 -11.33 2.36
CA SER A 95 -23.07 -10.79 1.16
C SER A 95 -23.13 -9.26 1.16
N ARG A 96 -23.43 -8.66 2.32
CA ARG A 96 -23.50 -7.20 2.51
C ARG A 96 -22.13 -6.55 2.43
N LEU A 97 -21.10 -7.20 2.98
CA LEU A 97 -19.72 -6.74 2.92
C LEU A 97 -19.18 -6.83 1.48
N ILE A 98 -19.42 -7.93 0.77
CA ILE A 98 -19.06 -8.06 -0.65
C ILE A 98 -19.73 -6.96 -1.46
N ALA A 99 -21.03 -6.73 -1.28
CA ALA A 99 -21.75 -5.66 -1.98
C ALA A 99 -21.20 -4.27 -1.65
N LEU A 100 -20.89 -4.00 -0.37
CA LEU A 100 -20.28 -2.74 0.06
C LEU A 100 -18.88 -2.54 -0.55
N LEU A 101 -18.07 -3.60 -0.56
CA LEU A 101 -16.72 -3.58 -1.11
C LEU A 101 -16.72 -3.60 -2.63
N ALA A 102 -17.73 -4.11 -3.33
CA ALA A 102 -17.77 -4.14 -4.79
C ALA A 102 -18.08 -2.77 -5.42
N GLY A 103 -18.52 -1.78 -4.63
CA GLY A 103 -18.80 -0.43 -5.12
C GLY A 103 -17.57 0.20 -5.79
N GLN A 104 -17.78 0.81 -6.96
CA GLN A 104 -16.73 1.52 -7.69
C GLN A 104 -16.19 2.68 -6.86
N ASP A 105 -14.87 2.78 -6.80
CA ASP A 105 -14.20 3.96 -6.27
C ASP A 105 -13.97 4.98 -7.39
N SER A 106 -13.99 6.26 -7.01
CA SER A 106 -13.54 7.34 -7.88
C SER A 106 -12.10 7.08 -8.29
N GLU A 107 -11.79 7.33 -9.56
CA GLU A 107 -10.41 7.31 -10.05
C GLU A 107 -9.57 8.37 -9.31
N ILE A 108 -8.25 8.19 -9.29
CA ILE A 108 -7.36 9.21 -8.73
C ILE A 108 -7.43 10.46 -9.59
N GLU A 109 -7.91 11.54 -8.97
CA GLU A 109 -7.76 12.88 -9.51
C GLU A 109 -6.31 13.35 -9.27
N LEU A 110 -5.55 13.44 -10.35
CA LEU A 110 -4.23 14.07 -10.35
C LEU A 110 -4.38 15.55 -10.69
N ASP A 111 -3.95 16.42 -9.78
CA ASP A 111 -3.87 17.85 -10.04
C ASP A 111 -2.58 18.16 -10.82
N PHE A 112 -2.66 18.04 -12.15
CA PHE A 112 -1.54 18.33 -13.04
C PHE A 112 -1.08 19.79 -12.96
N ALA A 113 -1.96 20.73 -12.60
CA ALA A 113 -1.59 22.12 -12.44
C ALA A 113 -0.69 22.30 -11.21
N ALA A 114 -1.08 21.73 -10.07
CA ALA A 114 -0.25 21.72 -8.87
C ALA A 114 1.09 20.99 -9.07
N LEU A 115 1.10 19.87 -9.81
CA LEU A 115 2.34 19.16 -10.18
C LEU A 115 3.28 20.04 -11.03
N SER A 116 2.73 20.76 -12.01
CA SER A 116 3.47 21.66 -12.90
C SER A 116 4.01 22.89 -12.16
N GLU A 117 3.28 23.41 -11.17
CA GLU A 117 3.76 24.50 -10.33
C GLU A 117 4.90 24.03 -9.40
N ALA A 118 4.76 22.84 -8.80
CA ALA A 118 5.77 22.27 -7.92
C ALA A 118 7.10 21.97 -8.63
N SER A 119 7.11 21.77 -9.95
CA SER A 119 8.35 21.51 -10.70
C SER A 119 9.15 22.75 -11.05
N ARG A 120 8.58 23.96 -10.89
CA ARG A 120 9.27 25.25 -11.15
C ARG A 120 10.21 25.68 -10.01
N VAL A 121 10.27 24.88 -8.95
CA VAL A 121 11.09 25.16 -7.78
C VAL A 121 12.58 24.99 -8.13
N PRO A 122 13.48 25.83 -7.59
CA PRO A 122 14.93 25.68 -7.77
C PRO A 122 15.46 24.27 -7.47
N LEU A 123 16.51 23.86 -8.20
CA LEU A 123 17.11 22.52 -8.19
C LEU A 123 17.48 22.04 -6.77
N ASP A 124 17.98 22.93 -5.91
CA ASP A 124 18.36 22.63 -4.51
C ASP A 124 17.18 22.18 -3.63
N ARG A 125 15.95 22.62 -3.96
CA ARG A 125 14.72 22.29 -3.23
C ARG A 125 13.81 21.32 -3.97
N SER A 126 14.12 21.01 -5.23
CA SER A 126 13.34 20.10 -6.08
C SER A 126 13.12 18.73 -5.44
N ARG A 127 14.15 18.16 -4.79
CA ARG A 127 14.07 16.85 -4.11
C ARG A 127 13.06 16.86 -2.96
N LEU A 128 13.04 17.91 -2.14
CA LEU A 128 12.11 18.04 -1.04
C LEU A 128 10.68 18.17 -1.56
N HIS A 129 10.47 18.99 -2.59
CA HIS A 129 9.15 19.18 -3.21
C HIS A 129 8.65 17.91 -3.87
N PHE A 130 9.49 17.22 -4.65
CA PHE A 130 9.17 15.92 -5.24
C PHE A 130 8.69 14.93 -4.16
N ARG A 131 9.41 14.83 -3.04
CA ARG A 131 9.02 13.94 -1.92
C ARG A 131 7.70 14.35 -1.27
N GLN A 132 7.48 15.65 -1.04
CA GLN A 132 6.25 16.16 -0.45
C GLN A 132 5.04 15.96 -1.36
N THR A 133 5.20 16.22 -2.65
CA THR A 133 4.19 15.99 -3.69
C THR A 133 3.85 14.51 -3.80
N LEU A 134 4.87 13.65 -3.91
CA LEU A 134 4.69 12.21 -3.96
C LEU A 134 3.98 11.69 -2.71
N ALA A 135 4.42 12.12 -1.51
CA ALA A 135 3.78 11.73 -0.26
C ALA A 135 2.32 12.22 -0.18
N THR A 136 2.05 13.44 -0.64
CA THR A 136 0.70 14.00 -0.66
C THR A 136 -0.22 13.16 -1.54
N HIS A 137 0.16 12.88 -2.78
CA HIS A 137 -0.70 12.11 -3.68
C HIS A 137 -0.79 10.62 -3.28
N LEU A 138 0.30 9.98 -2.83
CA LEU A 138 0.29 8.57 -2.45
C LEU A 138 -0.41 8.27 -1.12
N PHE A 139 -0.38 9.18 -0.14
CA PHE A 139 -0.92 8.93 1.21
C PHE A 139 -2.14 9.79 1.56
N ARG A 140 -2.36 10.91 0.89
CA ARG A 140 -3.55 11.76 1.07
C ARG A 140 -4.60 11.56 -0.05
N SER A 141 -4.23 10.77 -1.05
CA SER A 141 -5.10 9.95 -1.91
C SER A 141 -6.38 9.43 -1.25
N LYS A 142 -7.53 10.13 -1.28
CA LYS A 142 -8.80 9.56 -0.78
C LYS A 142 -9.12 8.22 -1.44
N ALA A 143 -8.98 8.16 -2.76
CA ALA A 143 -9.18 6.96 -3.55
C ALA A 143 -8.18 5.86 -3.16
N LEU A 144 -6.87 6.17 -3.12
CA LEU A 144 -5.84 5.20 -2.72
C LEU A 144 -6.03 4.65 -1.31
N VAL A 145 -6.30 5.52 -0.34
CA VAL A 145 -6.50 5.12 1.05
C VAL A 145 -7.72 4.21 1.15
N ARG A 146 -8.82 4.56 0.46
CA ARG A 146 -10.03 3.72 0.42
C ARG A 146 -9.76 2.37 -0.23
N SER A 147 -9.09 2.31 -1.38
CA SER A 147 -8.69 1.06 -2.02
C SER A 147 -7.85 0.18 -1.09
N ARG A 148 -6.88 0.76 -0.37
CA ARG A 148 -6.07 0.04 0.64
C ARG A 148 -6.90 -0.48 1.81
N LEU A 149 -7.85 0.31 2.30
CA LEU A 149 -8.78 -0.12 3.35
C LEU A 149 -9.66 -1.28 2.87
N LYS A 150 -10.23 -1.19 1.67
CA LYS A 150 -11.04 -2.25 1.07
C LYS A 150 -10.23 -3.53 0.84
N LEU A 151 -9.00 -3.42 0.35
CA LEU A 151 -8.08 -4.55 0.22
C LEU A 151 -7.85 -5.25 1.57
N LEU A 152 -7.53 -4.48 2.61
CA LEU A 152 -7.26 -5.02 3.94
C LEU A 152 -8.51 -5.71 4.53
N ILE A 153 -9.70 -5.12 4.36
CA ILE A 153 -10.96 -5.75 4.76
C ILE A 153 -11.18 -7.05 3.99
N ALA A 154 -11.05 -7.03 2.66
CA ALA A 154 -11.23 -8.22 1.81
C ALA A 154 -10.28 -9.36 2.21
N GLN A 155 -9.00 -9.07 2.42
CA GLN A 155 -8.00 -10.08 2.83
C GLN A 155 -8.33 -10.70 4.20
N ILE A 156 -8.83 -9.91 5.15
CA ILE A 156 -9.19 -10.41 6.48
C ILE A 156 -10.49 -11.23 6.43
N CYS A 157 -11.50 -10.72 5.74
CA CYS A 157 -12.77 -11.44 5.55
C CYS A 157 -12.53 -12.78 4.87
N SER A 158 -11.75 -12.81 3.78
CA SER A 158 -11.40 -14.03 3.05
C SER A 158 -10.86 -15.13 3.98
N ARG A 159 -9.83 -14.81 4.78
CA ARG A 159 -9.22 -15.76 5.74
C ARG A 159 -10.19 -16.20 6.83
N THR A 160 -11.06 -15.29 7.29
CA THR A 160 -12.03 -15.58 8.35
C THR A 160 -13.16 -16.48 7.84
N THR A 161 -13.53 -16.36 6.57
CA THR A 161 -14.62 -17.11 5.96
C THR A 161 -14.17 -18.40 5.29
N GLU A 162 -12.87 -18.63 5.12
CA GLU A 162 -12.30 -19.75 4.36
C GLU A 162 -12.85 -21.13 4.79
N SER A 163 -13.04 -21.35 6.10
CA SER A 163 -13.56 -22.61 6.63
C SER A 163 -15.09 -22.69 6.68
N VAL A 164 -15.79 -21.56 6.66
CA VAL A 164 -17.25 -21.48 6.91
C VAL A 164 -18.02 -21.34 5.61
N ASP A 165 -17.56 -20.47 4.71
CA ASP A 165 -18.16 -20.21 3.39
C ASP A 165 -17.04 -19.98 2.36
N PRO A 166 -16.56 -21.06 1.71
CA PRO A 166 -15.50 -20.98 0.71
C PRO A 166 -15.86 -20.11 -0.51
N ASN A 167 -17.15 -19.97 -0.83
CA ASN A 167 -17.60 -19.14 -1.96
C ASN A 167 -17.49 -17.66 -1.61
N ALA A 168 -17.86 -17.27 -0.38
CA ALA A 168 -17.61 -15.91 0.10
C ALA A 168 -16.10 -15.62 0.15
N ALA A 169 -15.28 -16.55 0.64
CA ALA A 169 -13.82 -16.40 0.67
C ALA A 169 -13.24 -16.15 -0.74
N ARG A 170 -13.68 -16.92 -1.74
CA ARG A 170 -13.30 -16.72 -3.14
C ARG A 170 -13.69 -15.33 -3.64
N SER A 171 -14.92 -14.89 -3.36
CA SER A 171 -15.40 -13.56 -3.75
C SER A 171 -14.57 -12.43 -3.13
N PHE A 172 -14.17 -12.57 -1.86
CA PHE A 172 -13.27 -11.63 -1.21
C PHE A 172 -11.86 -11.65 -1.81
N ASN A 173 -11.34 -12.81 -2.21
CA ASN A 173 -10.06 -12.91 -2.91
C ASN A 173 -10.08 -12.23 -4.28
N GLU A 174 -11.16 -12.40 -5.05
CA GLU A 174 -11.34 -11.73 -6.35
C GLU A 174 -11.41 -10.20 -6.19
N LEU A 175 -12.14 -9.72 -5.18
CA LEU A 175 -12.14 -8.29 -4.82
C LEU A 175 -10.74 -7.82 -4.40
N GLY A 176 -10.04 -8.61 -3.58
CA GLY A 176 -8.68 -8.32 -3.15
C GLY A 176 -7.72 -8.16 -4.32
N ALA A 177 -7.70 -9.11 -5.25
CA ALA A 177 -6.88 -9.04 -6.46
C ALA A 177 -7.21 -7.81 -7.32
N THR A 178 -8.50 -7.48 -7.45
CA THR A 178 -8.96 -6.26 -8.15
C THR A 178 -8.40 -5.00 -7.49
N TYR A 179 -8.45 -4.91 -6.15
CA TYR A 179 -7.90 -3.77 -5.41
C TYR A 179 -6.38 -3.70 -5.47
N GLU A 180 -5.68 -4.83 -5.41
CA GLU A 180 -4.22 -4.88 -5.56
C GLU A 180 -3.80 -4.30 -6.92
N LEU A 181 -4.41 -4.76 -8.01
CA LEU A 181 -4.13 -4.23 -9.35
C LEU A 181 -4.46 -2.74 -9.44
N SER A 182 -5.62 -2.32 -8.91
CA SER A 182 -6.04 -0.92 -8.89
C SER A 182 -5.04 -0.04 -8.16
N ILE A 183 -4.63 -0.41 -6.94
CA ILE A 183 -3.63 0.32 -6.13
C ILE A 183 -2.29 0.43 -6.85
N VAL A 184 -1.84 -0.63 -7.52
CA VAL A 184 -0.59 -0.61 -8.29
C VAL A 184 -0.68 0.37 -9.46
N GLN A 185 -1.73 0.30 -10.28
CA GLN A 185 -1.94 1.20 -11.41
C GLN A 185 -2.00 2.67 -10.95
N ASP A 186 -2.77 2.92 -9.90
CA ASP A 186 -2.93 4.22 -9.25
C ASP A 186 -1.62 4.80 -8.70
N THR A 187 -0.84 3.96 -8.01
CA THR A 187 0.47 4.34 -7.49
C THR A 187 1.41 4.69 -8.64
N LEU A 188 1.40 3.91 -9.72
CA LEU A 188 2.21 4.20 -10.91
C LEU A 188 1.77 5.48 -11.61
N CYS A 189 0.46 5.75 -11.72
CA CYS A 189 -0.04 7.02 -12.26
C CYS A 189 0.55 8.21 -11.48
N VAL A 190 0.47 8.17 -10.14
CA VAL A 190 1.02 9.22 -9.28
C VAL A 190 2.54 9.36 -9.48
N VAL A 191 3.28 8.25 -9.44
CA VAL A 191 4.74 8.27 -9.57
C VAL A 191 5.17 8.80 -10.94
N LEU A 192 4.58 8.28 -12.03
CA LEU A 192 4.92 8.69 -13.39
C LEU A 192 4.53 10.13 -13.68
N ALA A 193 3.40 10.61 -13.14
CA ALA A 193 3.02 12.02 -13.23
C ALA A 193 4.04 12.92 -12.51
N CYS A 194 4.47 12.53 -11.31
CA CYS A 194 5.52 13.25 -10.59
C CYS A 194 6.85 13.23 -11.37
N LEU A 195 7.31 12.08 -11.84
CA LEU A 195 8.55 12.00 -12.64
C LEU A 195 8.44 12.83 -13.93
N SER A 196 7.28 12.85 -14.58
CA SER A 196 7.04 13.66 -15.78
C SER A 196 7.10 15.15 -15.50
N ALA A 197 6.57 15.60 -14.36
CA ALA A 197 6.63 17.00 -13.94
C ALA A 197 8.07 17.42 -13.60
N PHE A 198 8.85 16.53 -12.96
CA PHE A 198 10.24 16.80 -12.55
C PHE A 198 11.29 16.27 -13.54
N SER A 199 10.90 15.98 -14.79
CA SER A 199 11.76 15.33 -15.79
C SER A 199 13.08 16.05 -16.05
N GLU A 200 13.09 17.39 -16.09
CA GLU A 200 14.32 18.19 -16.27
C GLU A 200 15.39 17.89 -15.20
N HIS A 201 14.96 17.58 -13.98
CA HIS A 201 15.83 17.27 -12.85
C HIS A 201 16.34 15.82 -12.89
N ILE A 202 15.61 14.94 -13.57
CA ILE A 202 15.88 13.50 -13.69
C ILE A 202 16.86 13.22 -14.83
N SER A 203 16.76 13.98 -15.94
CA SER A 203 17.56 13.80 -17.16
C SER A 203 19.07 13.79 -16.94
N GLY A 204 19.57 14.46 -15.90
CA GLY A 204 21.00 14.56 -15.60
C GLY A 204 21.64 13.33 -14.94
N SER A 205 20.84 12.34 -14.50
CA SER A 205 21.33 11.14 -13.80
C SER A 205 20.90 9.86 -14.53
N GLU A 206 21.88 9.09 -14.99
CA GLU A 206 21.61 7.82 -15.68
C GLU A 206 20.85 6.82 -14.80
N ALA A 207 21.20 6.76 -13.51
CA ALA A 207 20.49 5.91 -12.55
C ALA A 207 18.99 6.28 -12.46
N ASN A 208 18.67 7.58 -12.48
CA ASN A 208 17.28 8.04 -12.44
C ASN A 208 16.54 7.75 -13.75
N ARG A 209 17.24 7.82 -14.89
CA ARG A 209 16.69 7.45 -16.21
C ARG A 209 16.38 5.96 -16.30
N VAL A 210 17.27 5.09 -15.81
CA VAL A 210 17.03 3.64 -15.71
C VAL A 210 15.83 3.36 -14.82
N PHE A 211 15.73 4.02 -13.67
CA PHE A 211 14.58 3.89 -12.78
C PHE A 211 13.26 4.33 -13.47
N ALA A 212 13.27 5.47 -14.17
CA ALA A 212 12.11 5.94 -14.93
C ALA A 212 11.72 4.96 -16.06
N ALA A 213 12.71 4.42 -16.80
CA ALA A 213 12.48 3.42 -17.83
C ALA A 213 11.81 2.17 -17.27
N ARG A 214 12.24 1.72 -16.10
CA ARG A 214 11.63 0.57 -15.41
C ARG A 214 10.17 0.82 -15.09
N LEU A 215 9.84 1.97 -14.52
CA LEU A 215 8.46 2.31 -14.16
C LEU A 215 7.56 2.47 -15.38
N THR A 216 8.07 3.09 -16.44
CA THR A 216 7.37 3.20 -17.73
C THR A 216 7.11 1.82 -18.34
N SER A 217 8.10 0.93 -18.37
CA SER A 217 7.93 -0.44 -18.84
C SER A 217 6.92 -1.20 -17.97
N LEU A 218 7.03 -1.11 -16.65
CA LEU A 218 6.09 -1.75 -15.72
C LEU A 218 4.65 -1.29 -15.99
N ALA A 219 4.43 0.01 -16.15
CA ALA A 219 3.13 0.58 -16.45
C ALA A 219 2.52 0.05 -17.76
N LEU A 220 3.35 -0.12 -18.79
CA LEU A 220 2.91 -0.65 -20.08
C LEU A 220 2.66 -2.16 -20.04
N LEU A 221 3.38 -2.90 -19.19
CA LEU A 221 3.32 -4.36 -19.07
C LEU A 221 2.25 -4.88 -18.11
N LEU A 222 1.58 -4.00 -17.35
CA LEU A 222 0.48 -4.40 -16.48
C LEU A 222 -0.69 -5.00 -17.27
N SER A 223 -1.37 -5.98 -16.68
CA SER A 223 -2.61 -6.51 -17.22
C SER A 223 -3.69 -5.43 -17.25
N ASN A 224 -4.24 -5.14 -18.44
CA ASN A 224 -5.27 -4.12 -18.66
C ASN A 224 -4.91 -2.75 -18.05
N PRO A 225 -3.81 -2.10 -18.49
CA PRO A 225 -3.41 -0.83 -17.93
C PRO A 225 -4.41 0.26 -18.33
N ARG A 226 -4.72 1.17 -17.39
CA ARG A 226 -5.63 2.29 -17.68
C ARG A 226 -5.07 3.18 -18.80
N PRO A 227 -5.91 3.76 -19.67
CA PRO A 227 -5.46 4.65 -20.74
C PRO A 227 -4.58 5.81 -20.24
N GLN A 228 -4.94 6.41 -19.11
CA GLN A 228 -4.16 7.48 -18.48
C GLN A 228 -2.75 7.02 -18.07
N LEU A 229 -2.62 5.80 -17.54
CA LEU A 229 -1.33 5.24 -17.12
C LEU A 229 -0.40 5.06 -18.33
N ILE A 230 -0.94 4.53 -19.42
CA ILE A 230 -0.22 4.36 -20.69
C ILE A 230 0.26 5.72 -21.21
N GLU A 231 -0.60 6.73 -21.18
CA GLU A 231 -0.28 8.07 -21.67
C GLU A 231 0.83 8.74 -20.85
N LEU A 232 0.76 8.62 -19.52
CA LEU A 232 1.81 9.10 -18.62
C LEU A 232 3.15 8.40 -18.87
N ALA A 233 3.13 7.07 -19.06
CA ALA A 233 4.30 6.27 -19.35
C ALA A 233 4.97 6.70 -20.66
N ARG A 234 4.17 6.92 -21.73
CA ARG A 234 4.65 7.41 -23.03
C ARG A 234 5.21 8.83 -22.94
N THR A 235 4.47 9.72 -22.29
CA THR A 235 4.89 11.12 -22.08
C THR A 235 6.24 11.18 -21.37
N LEU A 236 6.41 10.41 -20.30
CA LEU A 236 7.70 10.34 -19.58
C LEU A 236 8.81 9.77 -20.48
N GLY A 237 8.50 8.70 -21.21
CA GLY A 237 9.43 8.07 -22.15
C GLY A 237 9.95 9.04 -23.20
N THR A 238 9.06 9.82 -23.82
CA THR A 238 9.44 10.86 -24.79
C THR A 238 10.28 11.96 -24.14
N LYS A 239 9.86 12.49 -22.98
CA LYS A 239 10.59 13.57 -22.29
C LYS A 239 12.02 13.18 -21.91
N LEU A 240 12.23 11.94 -21.48
CA LEU A 240 13.53 11.45 -21.04
C LEU A 240 14.32 10.68 -22.13
N SER A 241 13.78 10.64 -23.35
CA SER A 241 14.32 9.87 -24.47
C SER A 241 14.66 8.43 -24.06
N LEU A 242 13.70 7.79 -23.38
CA LEU A 242 13.86 6.41 -22.91
C LEU A 242 13.56 5.44 -24.05
N PRO A 243 14.28 4.30 -24.14
CA PRO A 243 13.92 3.23 -25.05
C PRO A 243 12.58 2.65 -24.60
N LEU A 244 11.49 3.14 -25.21
CA LEU A 244 10.17 2.57 -25.01
C LEU A 244 10.15 1.21 -25.70
N LEU A 245 9.71 0.17 -24.98
CA LEU A 245 9.39 -1.10 -25.61
C LEU A 245 8.29 -0.86 -26.64
N GLU A 246 8.60 -1.09 -27.92
CA GLU A 246 7.56 -1.25 -28.92
C GLU A 246 6.77 -2.50 -28.55
N PHE A 247 5.53 -2.28 -28.09
CA PHE A 247 4.60 -3.36 -27.80
C PHE A 247 4.26 -4.06 -29.12
N GLN A 248 5.02 -5.09 -29.46
CA GLN A 248 4.54 -6.09 -30.39
C GLN A 248 3.39 -6.78 -29.67
N LYS A 249 2.16 -6.56 -30.14
CA LYS A 249 0.98 -7.32 -29.69
C LYS A 249 1.27 -8.80 -29.97
N THR A 250 1.79 -9.50 -28.98
CA THR A 250 1.82 -10.96 -29.01
C THR A 250 0.40 -11.44 -28.76
N GLU A 251 -0.16 -12.23 -29.68
CA GLU A 251 -1.54 -12.73 -29.62
C GLU A 251 -1.81 -13.71 -28.47
N ASP A 252 -0.80 -14.04 -27.66
CA ASP A 252 -0.92 -14.96 -26.54
C ASP A 252 -1.34 -14.22 -25.25
N PRO A 253 -2.60 -14.38 -24.79
CA PRO A 253 -3.15 -13.62 -23.67
C PRO A 253 -2.67 -14.10 -22.30
N LEU A 254 -2.00 -15.26 -22.23
CA LEU A 254 -1.72 -15.90 -20.94
C LEU A 254 -0.37 -15.52 -20.35
N ILE A 255 0.63 -15.19 -21.16
CA ILE A 255 1.92 -14.69 -20.66
C ILE A 255 2.57 -13.79 -21.72
N PRO A 256 2.70 -12.46 -21.52
CA PRO A 256 3.46 -11.59 -22.41
C PRO A 256 4.98 -11.80 -22.17
N THR A 257 5.46 -13.04 -22.25
CA THR A 257 6.87 -13.38 -22.05
C THR A 257 7.74 -12.75 -23.14
N GLY A 258 7.18 -12.59 -24.36
CA GLY A 258 7.87 -11.99 -25.50
C GLY A 258 8.13 -10.49 -25.33
N ALA A 259 7.21 -9.74 -24.73
CA ALA A 259 7.35 -8.29 -24.53
C ALA A 259 8.41 -7.93 -23.49
N LEU A 260 8.71 -8.84 -22.56
CA LEU A 260 9.72 -8.64 -21.52
C LEU A 260 11.16 -8.84 -21.99
N VAL A 261 11.38 -9.48 -23.15
CA VAL A 261 12.74 -9.78 -23.65
C VAL A 261 13.53 -8.50 -23.92
N GLY A 262 12.88 -7.42 -24.38
CA GLY A 262 13.53 -6.11 -24.55
C GLY A 262 13.89 -5.40 -23.25
N CYS A 263 13.23 -5.74 -22.13
CA CYS A 263 13.53 -5.21 -20.79
C CYS A 263 14.69 -5.93 -20.09
N ALA A 264 15.17 -7.05 -20.64
CA ALA A 264 16.17 -7.89 -19.98
C ALA A 264 17.53 -7.20 -19.78
N ASN A 265 17.79 -6.08 -20.49
CA ASN A 265 19.05 -5.34 -20.45
C ASN A 265 18.91 -3.90 -19.92
N MET A 266 18.11 -3.67 -18.88
CA MET A 266 18.09 -2.36 -18.19
C MET A 266 19.38 -2.05 -17.40
N GLY A 267 20.42 -2.89 -17.51
CA GLY A 267 21.72 -2.68 -16.89
C GLY A 267 21.72 -2.85 -15.36
N GLU A 268 20.67 -3.43 -14.79
CA GLU A 268 20.58 -3.64 -13.35
C GLU A 268 21.47 -4.79 -12.89
N ILE A 269 22.24 -4.52 -11.84
CA ILE A 269 23.14 -5.48 -11.20
C ILE A 269 22.56 -5.93 -9.85
N CYS A 270 22.68 -7.23 -9.57
CA CYS A 270 22.28 -7.81 -8.31
C CYS A 270 23.18 -7.27 -7.18
N PRO A 271 22.66 -6.60 -6.13
CA PRO A 271 23.52 -6.06 -5.08
C PRO A 271 24.16 -7.15 -4.21
N ALA A 272 23.73 -8.41 -4.31
CA ALA A 272 24.32 -9.54 -3.59
C ALA A 272 25.48 -10.20 -4.35
N CYS A 273 25.42 -10.27 -5.69
CA CYS A 273 26.39 -11.03 -6.49
C CYS A 273 26.81 -10.35 -7.79
N GLU A 274 26.41 -9.11 -8.02
CA GLU A 274 26.73 -8.23 -9.15
C GLU A 274 26.31 -8.72 -10.54
N ALA A 275 25.77 -9.94 -10.64
CA ALA A 275 25.21 -10.49 -11.88
C ALA A 275 24.02 -9.66 -12.39
N GLY A 276 23.84 -9.63 -13.72
CA GLY A 276 22.73 -8.95 -14.36
C GLY A 276 21.38 -9.48 -13.87
N ILE A 277 20.44 -8.58 -13.60
CA ILE A 277 19.06 -8.91 -13.23
C ILE A 277 18.20 -8.95 -14.48
N LYS A 278 17.64 -10.13 -14.79
CA LYS A 278 16.65 -10.29 -15.86
C LYS A 278 15.26 -10.14 -15.26
N ILE A 279 14.46 -9.24 -15.81
CA ILE A 279 13.06 -9.08 -15.40
C ILE A 279 12.23 -10.15 -16.10
N ALA A 280 12.06 -11.29 -15.44
CA ALA A 280 11.22 -12.38 -15.92
C ALA A 280 9.74 -12.20 -15.52
N HIS A 281 9.47 -11.56 -14.37
CA HIS A 281 8.12 -11.33 -13.86
C HIS A 281 7.95 -9.91 -13.31
N LEU A 282 6.71 -9.37 -13.36
CA LEU A 282 6.38 -8.06 -12.80
C LEU A 282 6.56 -8.01 -11.28
N THR A 283 6.40 -9.15 -10.62
CA THR A 283 6.43 -9.29 -9.15
C THR A 283 7.78 -9.74 -8.62
N SER A 284 8.59 -10.41 -9.44
CA SER A 284 9.92 -10.89 -9.06
C SER A 284 10.95 -10.70 -10.17
N ALA A 285 12.15 -10.29 -9.78
CA ALA A 285 13.32 -10.23 -10.63
C ALA A 285 14.34 -11.25 -10.13
N ILE A 286 14.93 -12.02 -11.04
CA ILE A 286 15.85 -13.10 -10.69
C ILE A 286 17.17 -12.82 -11.40
N CYS A 287 18.27 -12.75 -10.64
CA CYS A 287 19.60 -12.65 -11.25
C CYS A 287 20.06 -14.01 -11.79
N GLU A 288 21.10 -14.03 -12.62
CA GLU A 288 21.63 -15.29 -13.19
C GLU A 288 22.08 -16.33 -12.15
N ASN A 289 22.42 -15.89 -10.94
CA ASN A 289 22.79 -16.75 -9.81
C ASN A 289 21.59 -17.18 -8.93
N GLY A 290 20.35 -16.89 -9.33
CA GLY A 290 19.15 -17.36 -8.64
C GLY A 290 18.66 -16.52 -7.44
N HIS A 291 19.31 -15.39 -7.10
CA HIS A 291 18.77 -14.46 -6.11
C HIS A 291 17.47 -13.82 -6.61
N ILE A 292 16.43 -13.86 -5.78
CA ILE A 292 15.10 -13.35 -6.10
C ILE A 292 14.88 -12.03 -5.37
N TRP A 293 14.51 -10.99 -6.14
CA TRP A 293 14.18 -9.66 -5.66
C TRP A 293 12.69 -9.40 -5.92
N GLY A 294 11.95 -8.96 -4.92
CA GLY A 294 10.56 -8.51 -5.13
C GLY A 294 10.56 -7.20 -5.92
N THR A 295 10.11 -7.22 -7.17
CA THR A 295 10.21 -6.07 -8.09
C THR A 295 9.20 -4.96 -7.80
N LEU A 296 8.15 -5.26 -7.03
CA LEU A 296 7.12 -4.28 -6.72
C LEU A 296 7.47 -3.46 -5.48
N LEU A 297 8.36 -2.50 -5.69
CA LEU A 297 8.49 -1.31 -4.83
C LEU A 297 7.10 -0.69 -4.54
N CYS A 298 6.14 -0.76 -5.48
CA CYS A 298 4.78 -0.21 -5.29
C CYS A 298 3.90 -0.97 -4.27
N ILE A 299 4.04 -2.29 -4.12
CA ILE A 299 3.23 -3.07 -3.14
C ILE A 299 3.85 -2.98 -1.73
N SER A 300 5.18 -3.03 -1.64
CA SER A 300 5.86 -2.85 -0.35
C SER A 300 5.65 -1.45 0.25
N LEU A 301 5.58 -0.40 -0.58
CA LEU A 301 5.17 0.96 -0.17
C LEU A 301 3.70 1.06 0.28
N SER A 302 2.80 0.20 -0.20
CA SER A 302 1.35 0.35 0.05
C SER A 302 0.80 -0.51 1.19
N VAL A 303 1.45 -1.62 1.55
CA VAL A 303 0.91 -2.58 2.54
C VAL A 303 1.62 -2.54 3.91
N ASN A 304 2.92 -2.17 3.98
CA ASN A 304 3.75 -2.47 5.16
C ASN A 304 4.58 -1.32 5.77
N TRP A 305 4.18 -0.05 5.58
CA TRP A 305 4.92 1.09 6.17
C TRP A 305 4.84 1.15 7.72
N GLY A 306 3.97 0.37 8.36
CA GLY A 306 3.86 0.34 9.82
C GLY A 306 4.97 -0.41 10.55
N ALA A 307 5.72 -1.30 9.88
CA ALA A 307 6.63 -2.24 10.57
C ALA A 307 8.13 -2.07 10.24
N HIS A 308 8.51 -1.46 9.13
CA HIS A 308 9.93 -1.32 8.75
C HIS A 308 10.22 0.01 8.04
N SER A 309 10.32 1.10 8.80
CA SER A 309 10.77 2.41 8.30
C SER A 309 12.25 2.44 7.89
N SER A 310 13.06 1.44 8.28
CA SER A 310 14.51 1.46 8.10
C SER A 310 15.02 1.04 6.72
N TRP A 311 14.25 0.27 5.94
CA TRP A 311 14.66 -0.18 4.60
C TRP A 311 14.42 0.88 3.52
N LEU A 312 13.24 1.52 3.53
CA LEU A 312 12.92 2.63 2.62
C LEU A 312 13.79 3.87 2.86
N GLN A 313 14.26 4.08 4.09
CA GLN A 313 15.21 5.16 4.39
C GLN A 313 16.58 4.94 3.72
N ARG A 314 16.99 3.68 3.49
CA ARG A 314 18.26 3.35 2.84
C ARG A 314 18.19 3.44 1.31
N ASP A 315 17.10 3.00 0.70
CA ASP A 315 16.96 3.05 -0.76
C ASP A 315 16.52 4.43 -1.27
N ALA A 316 15.69 5.18 -0.53
CA ALA A 316 15.40 6.58 -0.86
C ALA A 316 16.61 7.51 -0.64
N GLN A 317 17.59 7.12 0.17
CA GLN A 317 18.89 7.80 0.28
C GLN A 317 19.86 7.43 -0.84
N ARG A 318 19.66 6.29 -1.52
CA ARG A 318 20.52 5.83 -2.63
C ARG A 318 19.98 6.20 -4.01
N LEU A 319 18.67 6.41 -4.13
CA LEU A 319 18.00 6.82 -5.36
C LEU A 319 18.07 8.34 -5.64
N LEU A 320 18.73 9.13 -4.78
CA LEU A 320 18.94 10.57 -4.97
C LEU A 320 20.29 11.07 -4.42
#